data_AF-A0AAW0SY55-F1
#
_entry.id   AF-A0AAW0SY55-F1
#
_cell.length_a   1.000
_cell.length_b   1.000
_cell.length_c   1.000
_cell.angle_alpha   90.00
_cell.angle_beta   90.00
_cell.angle_gamma   90.00
#
_symmetry.space_group_name_H-M   'P 1'
#
loop_
_entity.id
_entity.type
_entity.pdbx_description
1 polymer ?
#
loop_
_entity_poly.entity_id
_entity_poly.type
_entity_poly.pdbx_seq_one_letter_code
_entity_poly.pdbx_strand_id
1 'polypeptide(L)'
;MPGVNDWTLEPCKVVDRIFEECGAEGPWRDRVKQHFEAEIKQPAVLEKIPWLNESPLHQLRGGQLVRFRGMVQDMLGKEFFSDVYEVTAEGGDGGGSTRLLPGRYKDVVQCGAGETIDASGPRSQAGDRLVYYCVPVPGETDWVKQVYQDSSPCPAHRWQLTGAG
;
A
#
# COMPACT_ATOMS: atom_id res chain seq x y z
N MET A 1 18.98 2.76 18.97
CA MET A 1 19.36 2.66 17.54
C MET A 1 19.70 1.21 17.24
N PRO A 2 18.71 0.45 16.76
CA PRO A 2 18.84 -0.40 15.57
C PRO A 2 17.82 0.04 14.50
N GLY A 3 18.17 -0.11 13.22
CA GLY A 3 17.33 0.25 12.07
C GLY A 3 16.12 -0.67 11.94
N VAL A 4 15.00 -0.26 12.53
CA VAL A 4 13.70 -0.90 12.33
C VAL A 4 13.24 -0.57 10.92
N ASN A 5 13.05 -1.59 10.07
CA ASN A 5 12.36 -1.44 8.79
C ASN A 5 11.05 -0.70 9.03
N ASP A 6 10.97 0.55 8.57
CA ASP A 6 9.78 1.38 8.75
C ASP A 6 8.69 0.84 7.81
N TRP A 7 7.84 -0.03 8.35
CA TRP A 7 6.76 -0.67 7.61
C TRP A 7 5.77 0.36 7.04
N THR A 8 5.74 1.58 7.57
CA THR A 8 4.92 2.66 7.01
C THR A 8 5.47 3.16 5.66
N LEU A 9 6.79 3.11 5.47
CA LEU A 9 7.45 3.50 4.22
C LEU A 9 7.46 2.36 3.19
N GLU A 10 7.51 1.12 3.65
CA GLU A 10 7.60 -0.07 2.78
C GLU A 10 6.60 -1.18 3.20
N PRO A 11 5.28 -0.91 3.21
CA PRO A 11 4.25 -1.87 3.64
C PRO A 11 4.21 -3.14 2.76
N CYS A 12 4.58 -3.02 1.49
CA CYS A 12 4.65 -4.18 0.59
C CYS A 12 5.64 -5.25 1.07
N LYS A 13 6.77 -4.85 1.70
CA LYS A 13 7.74 -5.82 2.23
C LYS A 13 7.16 -6.64 3.38
N VAL A 14 6.27 -6.05 4.17
CA VAL A 14 5.57 -6.75 5.24
C VAL A 14 4.58 -7.78 4.67
N VAL A 15 3.87 -7.42 3.59
CA VAL A 15 3.00 -8.35 2.87
C VAL A 15 3.80 -9.51 2.29
N ASP A 16 4.92 -9.21 1.61
CA ASP A 16 5.79 -10.22 1.01
C ASP A 16 6.33 -11.19 2.09
N ARG A 17 6.77 -10.68 3.25
CA ARG A 17 7.19 -11.50 4.39
C ARG A 17 6.08 -12.40 4.93
N ILE A 18 4.88 -11.85 5.18
CA ILE A 18 3.74 -12.65 5.67
C ILE A 18 3.33 -13.71 4.64
N PHE A 19 3.44 -13.39 3.36
CA PHE A 19 3.17 -14.31 2.27
C PHE A 19 4.17 -15.47 2.24
N GLU A 20 5.47 -15.19 2.39
CA GLU A 20 6.52 -16.22 2.48
C GLU A 20 6.31 -17.14 3.69
N GLU A 21 5.90 -16.61 4.84
CA GLU A 21 5.64 -17.39 6.07
C GLU A 21 4.42 -18.31 5.98
N CYS A 22 3.36 -17.87 5.30
CA CYS A 22 2.09 -18.60 5.20
C CYS A 22 1.98 -19.49 3.95
N GLY A 23 2.67 -19.13 2.87
CA GLY A 23 2.44 -19.68 1.53
C GLY A 23 1.14 -19.18 0.87
N ALA A 24 1.02 -19.44 -0.43
CA ALA A 24 -0.08 -18.95 -1.28
C ALA A 24 -1.47 -19.46 -0.88
N GLU A 25 -1.55 -20.72 -0.45
CA GLU A 25 -2.79 -21.37 0.03
C GLU A 25 -3.06 -21.09 1.52
N GLY A 26 -2.12 -20.45 2.22
CA GLY A 26 -2.25 -20.12 3.63
C GLY A 26 -3.16 -18.92 3.89
N PRO A 27 -3.52 -18.66 5.16
CA PRO A 27 -4.36 -17.52 5.56
C PRO A 27 -3.59 -16.19 5.58
N TRP A 28 -2.67 -15.97 4.63
CA TRP A 28 -1.82 -14.79 4.58
C TRP A 28 -2.62 -13.49 4.43
N ARG A 29 -3.75 -13.53 3.71
CA ARG A 29 -4.66 -12.38 3.51
C ARG A 29 -5.23 -11.88 4.83
N ASP A 30 -5.71 -12.80 5.66
CA ASP A 30 -6.27 -12.47 6.97
C ASP A 30 -5.18 -12.00 7.94
N ARG A 31 -4.00 -12.63 7.90
CA ARG A 31 -2.86 -12.20 8.72
C ARG A 31 -2.37 -10.80 8.35
N VAL A 32 -2.31 -10.47 7.06
CA VAL A 32 -1.99 -9.12 6.59
C VAL A 32 -3.01 -8.13 7.14
N LYS A 33 -4.31 -8.42 7.00
CA LYS A 33 -5.38 -7.56 7.53
C LYS A 33 -5.24 -7.36 9.04
N GLN A 34 -5.07 -8.44 9.80
CA GLN A 34 -4.91 -8.39 11.26
C GLN A 34 -3.67 -7.60 11.68
N HIS A 35 -2.55 -7.78 10.98
CA HIS A 35 -1.31 -7.05 11.26
C HIS A 35 -1.51 -5.55 11.10
N PHE A 36 -1.96 -5.09 9.93
CA PHE A 36 -2.18 -3.66 9.70
C PHE A 36 -3.28 -3.09 10.60
N GLU A 37 -4.35 -3.83 10.87
CA GLU A 37 -5.40 -3.38 11.79
C GLU A 37 -4.88 -3.21 13.23
N ALA A 38 -4.01 -4.10 13.70
CA ALA A 38 -3.39 -3.99 15.02
C ALA A 38 -2.42 -2.81 15.12
N GLU A 39 -1.63 -2.56 14.07
CA GLU A 39 -0.69 -1.44 14.01
C GLU A 39 -1.42 -0.08 13.92
N ILE A 40 -2.44 0.01 13.04
CA ILE A 40 -3.21 1.25 12.81
C ILE A 40 -4.04 1.66 14.04
N LYS A 41 -4.45 0.70 14.89
CA LYS A 41 -5.15 1.01 16.15
C LYS A 41 -4.28 1.80 17.14
N GLN A 42 -2.96 1.81 16.97
CA GLN A 42 -2.07 2.58 17.84
C GLN A 42 -2.06 4.05 17.41
N PRO A 43 -2.47 4.99 18.28
CA PRO A 43 -2.53 6.41 17.90
C PRO A 43 -1.15 6.93 17.47
N ALA A 44 -0.09 6.55 18.18
CA ALA A 44 1.31 6.90 17.87
C ALA A 44 1.77 6.52 16.45
N VAL A 45 1.17 5.50 15.85
CA VAL A 45 1.46 5.06 14.48
C VAL A 45 0.70 5.90 13.47
N LEU A 46 -0.58 6.19 13.74
CA LEU A 46 -1.39 7.09 12.90
C LEU A 46 -0.73 8.47 12.77
N GLU A 47 -0.02 8.92 13.81
CA GLU A 47 0.76 10.17 13.80
C GLU A 47 1.98 10.16 12.89
N LYS A 48 2.43 9.01 12.40
CA LYS A 48 3.57 8.91 11.49
C LYS A 48 3.14 8.82 10.03
N ILE A 49 1.91 8.36 9.79
CA ILE A 49 1.40 8.15 8.43
C ILE A 49 0.92 9.49 7.87
N PRO A 50 1.50 9.99 6.77
CA PRO A 50 1.13 11.30 6.21
C PRO A 50 -0.29 11.31 5.63
N TRP A 51 -0.95 12.47 5.70
CA TRP A 51 -2.21 12.70 5.00
C TRP A 51 -1.95 13.08 3.54
N LEU A 52 -2.51 12.32 2.62
CA LEU A 52 -2.43 12.61 1.18
C LEU A 52 -3.15 13.92 0.82
N ASN A 53 -4.16 14.32 1.58
CA ASN A 53 -4.91 15.57 1.35
C ASN A 53 -4.08 16.85 1.57
N GLU A 54 -3.04 16.78 2.41
CA GLU A 54 -2.30 17.96 2.90
C GLU A 54 -0.82 17.89 2.54
N SER A 55 -0.29 16.69 2.35
CA SER A 55 1.13 16.49 2.03
C SER A 55 1.37 16.79 0.55
N PRO A 56 2.31 17.70 0.22
CA PRO A 56 2.72 17.92 -1.16
C PRO A 56 3.26 16.62 -1.78
N LEU A 57 2.91 16.36 -3.05
CA LEU A 57 3.27 15.11 -3.72
C LEU A 57 4.78 14.83 -3.74
N HIS A 58 5.63 15.86 -3.82
CA HIS A 58 7.09 15.72 -3.83
C HIS A 58 7.67 15.22 -2.49
N GLN A 59 6.90 15.26 -1.40
CA GLN A 59 7.28 14.74 -0.09
C GLN A 59 6.84 13.28 0.09
N LEU A 60 5.99 12.77 -0.81
CA LEU A 60 5.48 11.43 -0.73
C LEU A 60 6.36 10.46 -1.51
N ARG A 61 6.76 9.37 -0.87
CA ARG A 61 7.47 8.27 -1.52
C ARG A 61 6.47 7.30 -2.14
N GLY A 62 6.73 6.86 -3.36
CA GLY A 62 5.93 5.81 -3.99
C GLY A 62 5.94 4.51 -3.16
N GLY A 63 4.77 3.90 -3.01
CA GLY A 63 4.60 2.62 -2.29
C GLY A 63 4.57 2.71 -0.77
N GLN A 64 4.58 3.91 -0.18
CA GLN A 64 4.38 4.10 1.26
C GLN A 64 2.90 4.12 1.64
N LEU A 65 2.61 3.90 2.92
CA LEU A 65 1.27 4.02 3.48
C LEU A 65 0.89 5.50 3.66
N VAL A 66 -0.35 5.86 3.30
CA VAL A 66 -0.89 7.22 3.44
C VAL A 66 -2.31 7.17 4.01
N ARG A 67 -2.73 8.26 4.65
CA ARG A 67 -4.12 8.49 5.05
C ARG A 67 -4.80 9.38 4.03
N PHE A 68 -6.01 9.04 3.65
CA PHE A 68 -6.81 9.84 2.74
C PHE A 68 -8.21 10.03 3.29
N ARG A 69 -8.68 11.28 3.34
CA ARG A 69 -10.09 11.63 3.57
C ARG A 69 -10.69 12.05 2.25
N GLY A 70 -11.83 11.47 1.90
CA GLY A 70 -12.54 11.86 0.69
C GLY A 70 -13.99 11.42 0.70
N MET A 71 -14.68 11.84 -0.35
CA MET A 71 -16.01 11.39 -0.69
C MET A 71 -15.90 10.25 -1.71
N VAL A 72 -16.58 9.14 -1.45
CA VAL A 72 -16.74 8.07 -2.44
C VAL A 72 -17.82 8.53 -3.44
N GLN A 73 -17.45 8.67 -4.72
CA GLN A 73 -18.32 9.22 -5.75
C GLN A 73 -19.02 8.17 -6.60
N ASP A 74 -18.30 7.10 -6.96
CA ASP A 74 -18.83 6.04 -7.81
C ASP A 74 -18.29 4.68 -7.37
N MET A 75 -19.08 3.65 -7.64
CA MET A 75 -18.64 2.27 -7.60
C MET A 75 -18.35 1.89 -9.05
N LEU A 76 -17.07 1.95 -9.41
CA LEU A 76 -16.66 1.30 -10.65
C LEU A 76 -16.94 -0.20 -10.50
N GLY A 77 -17.25 -0.86 -11.62
CA GLY A 77 -17.53 -2.28 -11.64
C GLY A 77 -16.40 -3.12 -11.03
N LYS A 78 -16.64 -4.42 -10.88
CA LYS A 78 -15.60 -5.34 -10.40
C LYS A 78 -14.39 -5.30 -11.33
N GLU A 79 -13.21 -5.15 -10.74
CA GLU A 79 -11.93 -5.27 -11.42
C GLU A 79 -11.33 -6.64 -11.11
N PHE A 80 -10.92 -7.37 -12.16
CA PHE A 80 -10.18 -8.62 -12.03
C PHE A 80 -8.69 -8.34 -11.96
N PHE A 81 -7.99 -9.00 -11.04
CA PHE A 81 -6.55 -8.86 -10.85
C PHE A 81 -5.90 -10.21 -10.52
N SER A 82 -4.57 -10.29 -10.68
CA SER A 82 -3.79 -11.45 -10.23
C SER A 82 -3.50 -11.33 -8.73
N ASP A 83 -4.19 -12.11 -7.91
CA ASP A 83 -4.03 -12.11 -6.45
C ASP A 83 -2.71 -12.78 -6.04
N VAL A 84 -2.36 -13.87 -6.73
CA VAL A 84 -1.06 -14.54 -6.68
C VAL A 84 -0.65 -14.89 -8.10
N TYR A 85 0.62 -14.64 -8.47
CA TYR A 85 1.15 -14.97 -9.80
C TYR A 85 2.46 -15.74 -9.70
N GLU A 86 2.70 -16.60 -10.69
CA GLU A 86 3.95 -17.32 -10.85
C GLU A 86 4.97 -16.48 -11.61
N VAL A 87 6.22 -16.51 -11.16
CA VAL A 87 7.37 -15.94 -11.85
C VAL A 87 8.38 -17.05 -12.07
N THR A 88 8.73 -17.29 -13.33
CA THR A 88 9.73 -18.28 -13.76
C THR A 88 11.01 -17.57 -14.17
N ALA A 89 12.13 -17.97 -13.57
CA ALA A 89 13.46 -17.57 -14.04
C ALA A 89 13.97 -18.65 -15.00
N GLU A 90 14.34 -18.26 -16.22
CA GLU A 90 15.01 -19.15 -17.15
C GLU A 90 16.46 -19.36 -16.69
N GLY A 91 16.75 -20.52 -16.10
CA GLY A 91 18.10 -20.93 -15.75
C GLY A 91 18.83 -21.47 -16.99
N GLY A 92 20.09 -21.06 -17.18
CA GLY A 92 20.93 -21.50 -18.31
C GLY A 92 21.14 -23.03 -18.42
N ASP A 93 20.85 -23.79 -17.36
CA ASP A 93 21.05 -25.24 -17.29
C ASP A 93 19.72 -26.03 -17.13
N GLY A 94 18.63 -25.60 -17.78
CA GLY A 94 17.38 -26.37 -17.89
C GLY A 94 16.57 -26.56 -16.59
N GLY A 95 17.08 -26.08 -15.46
CA GLY A 95 16.36 -25.99 -14.18
C GLY A 95 15.78 -24.59 -13.99
N GLY A 96 14.62 -24.32 -14.59
CA GLY A 96 13.88 -23.09 -14.31
C GLY A 96 13.40 -23.07 -12.86
N SER A 97 13.64 -21.96 -12.15
CA SER A 97 13.11 -21.76 -10.79
C SER A 97 11.79 -21.00 -10.88
N THR A 98 10.74 -21.52 -10.26
CA THR A 98 9.43 -20.86 -10.22
C THR A 98 9.10 -20.41 -8.81
N ARG A 99 8.80 -19.12 -8.64
CA ARG A 99 8.38 -18.51 -7.37
C ARG A 99 6.97 -17.94 -7.46
N LEU A 100 6.25 -17.96 -6.34
CA LEU A 100 4.94 -17.34 -6.21
C LEU A 100 5.07 -15.98 -5.56
N LEU A 101 4.34 -14.99 -6.05
CA LEU A 101 4.33 -13.64 -5.49
C LEU A 101 2.90 -13.11 -5.28
N PRO A 102 2.69 -12.32 -4.22
CA PRO A 102 1.40 -11.67 -3.99
C PRO A 102 1.24 -10.46 -4.91
N GLY A 103 0.12 -10.40 -5.63
CA GLY A 103 -0.26 -9.27 -6.49
C GLY A 103 -1.35 -8.37 -5.91
N ARG A 104 -2.04 -8.80 -4.83
CA ARG A 104 -3.22 -8.11 -4.26
C ARG A 104 -3.10 -6.60 -4.02
N TYR A 105 -1.94 -6.17 -3.55
CA TYR A 105 -1.67 -4.77 -3.18
C TYR A 105 -0.65 -4.10 -4.11
N LYS A 106 -0.41 -4.69 -5.29
CA LYS A 106 0.54 -4.20 -6.28
C LYS A 106 -0.18 -4.02 -7.62
N ASP A 107 -0.04 -2.86 -8.22
CA ASP A 107 -0.58 -2.58 -9.56
C ASP A 107 0.40 -3.04 -10.65
N VAL A 108 1.70 -2.98 -10.34
CA VAL A 108 2.77 -3.43 -11.23
C VAL A 108 3.34 -4.75 -10.70
N VAL A 109 3.32 -5.75 -11.57
CA VAL A 109 3.96 -7.06 -11.37
C VAL A 109 5.47 -6.90 -11.26
N GLN A 110 6.08 -7.58 -10.30
CA GLN A 110 7.51 -7.52 -10.06
C GLN A 110 8.21 -8.64 -10.82
N CYS A 111 8.86 -8.27 -11.93
CA CYS A 111 9.64 -9.18 -12.77
C CYS A 111 11.10 -8.71 -12.84
N GLY A 112 12.04 -9.58 -12.51
CA GLY A 112 13.48 -9.35 -12.68
C GLY A 112 13.92 -9.52 -14.13
N ALA A 113 15.16 -9.09 -14.43
CA ALA A 113 15.75 -9.31 -15.75
C ALA A 113 15.95 -10.81 -15.99
N GLY A 114 15.37 -11.35 -17.08
CA GLY A 114 15.41 -12.78 -17.40
C GLY A 114 14.34 -13.62 -16.69
N GLU A 115 13.44 -12.99 -15.93
CA GLU A 115 12.24 -13.63 -15.41
C GLU A 115 11.05 -13.42 -16.37
N THR A 116 10.13 -14.38 -16.38
CA THR A 116 8.84 -14.25 -17.09
C THR A 116 7.70 -14.50 -16.11
N ILE A 117 6.59 -13.81 -16.32
CA ILE A 117 5.41 -13.93 -15.47
C ILE A 117 4.42 -14.86 -16.16
N ASP A 118 4.01 -15.90 -15.44
CA ASP A 118 2.92 -16.78 -15.86
C ASP A 118 1.68 -16.53 -14.99
N ALA A 119 0.90 -15.51 -15.36
CA ALA A 119 -0.35 -15.17 -14.70
C ALA A 119 -1.44 -16.24 -14.89
N SER A 120 -1.26 -17.15 -15.85
CA SER A 120 -2.16 -18.28 -16.14
C SER A 120 -1.65 -19.62 -15.58
N GLY A 121 -0.55 -19.60 -14.83
CA GLY A 121 0.05 -20.80 -14.26
C GLY A 121 -0.91 -21.57 -13.35
N PRO A 122 -0.67 -22.88 -13.14
CA PRO A 122 -1.57 -23.74 -12.38
C PRO A 122 -1.73 -23.34 -10.90
N ARG A 123 -0.77 -22.59 -10.34
CA ARG A 123 -0.83 -22.07 -8.96
C ARG A 123 -1.08 -20.56 -8.92
N SER A 124 -1.29 -19.91 -10.06
CA SER A 124 -1.74 -18.52 -10.12
C SER A 124 -3.19 -18.43 -9.64
N GLN A 125 -3.48 -17.44 -8.82
CA GLN A 125 -4.80 -17.21 -8.24
C GLN A 125 -5.33 -15.86 -8.72
N ALA A 126 -6.46 -15.87 -9.42
CA ALA A 126 -7.18 -14.66 -9.79
C ALA A 126 -8.07 -14.19 -8.63
N GLY A 127 -8.22 -12.88 -8.50
CA GLY A 127 -9.13 -12.24 -7.55
C GLY A 127 -9.98 -11.18 -8.23
N ASP A 128 -11.12 -10.86 -7.62
CA ASP A 128 -11.92 -9.69 -7.97
C ASP A 128 -11.96 -8.69 -6.81
N ARG A 129 -11.90 -7.40 -7.13
CA ARG A 129 -12.06 -6.31 -6.15
C ARG A 129 -13.07 -5.30 -6.65
N LEU A 130 -13.81 -4.73 -5.71
CA LEU A 130 -14.67 -3.58 -5.99
C LEU A 130 -13.82 -2.32 -5.91
N VAL A 131 -13.84 -1.51 -6.97
CA VAL A 131 -13.05 -0.29 -7.06
C VAL A 131 -13.91 0.90 -6.66
N TYR A 132 -13.48 1.60 -5.61
CA TYR A 132 -14.10 2.84 -5.18
C TYR A 132 -13.35 4.03 -5.77
N TYR A 133 -14.08 4.92 -6.43
CA TYR A 133 -13.52 6.20 -6.86
C TYR A 133 -13.72 7.22 -5.75
N CYS A 134 -12.61 7.65 -5.15
CA CYS A 134 -12.62 8.59 -4.03
C CYS A 134 -12.04 9.93 -4.48
N VAL A 135 -12.73 11.02 -4.16
CA VAL A 135 -12.27 12.39 -4.42
C VAL A 135 -12.15 13.20 -3.14
N PRO A 136 -11.35 14.27 -3.09
CA PRO A 136 -11.43 15.24 -2.01
C PRO A 136 -12.87 15.75 -1.83
N VAL A 137 -13.27 16.02 -0.59
CA VAL A 137 -14.64 16.44 -0.27
C VAL A 137 -14.96 17.75 -1.00
N PRO A 138 -15.97 17.78 -1.89
CA PRO A 138 -16.28 18.98 -2.66
C PRO A 138 -16.90 20.05 -1.76
N GLY A 139 -16.56 21.31 -2.00
CA GLY A 139 -17.10 22.43 -1.21
C GLY A 139 -16.69 22.42 0.26
N GLU A 140 -15.60 21.71 0.61
CA GLU A 140 -15.12 21.67 1.98
C GLU A 140 -14.63 23.04 2.44
N THR A 141 -15.28 23.55 3.47
CA THR A 141 -14.98 24.85 4.07
C THR A 141 -13.63 24.83 4.81
N ASP A 142 -12.95 25.97 4.85
CA ASP A 142 -11.58 26.03 5.36
C ASP A 142 -11.47 25.74 6.86
N TRP A 143 -12.49 26.08 7.66
CA TRP A 143 -12.50 25.75 9.09
C TRP A 143 -12.54 24.24 9.32
N VAL A 144 -13.20 23.47 8.45
CA VAL A 144 -13.20 21.99 8.53
C VAL A 144 -11.81 21.46 8.25
N LYS A 145 -11.14 21.98 7.20
CA LYS A 145 -9.76 21.62 6.89
C LYS A 145 -8.83 21.91 8.07
N GLN A 146 -8.98 23.07 8.71
CA GLN A 146 -8.20 23.45 9.90
C GLN A 146 -8.44 22.50 11.07
N VAL A 147 -9.69 22.14 11.38
CA VAL A 147 -9.97 21.16 12.45
C VAL A 147 -9.25 19.83 12.19
N TYR A 148 -9.23 19.37 10.95
CA TYR A 148 -8.53 18.14 10.61
C TYR A 148 -7.01 18.29 10.64
N GLN A 149 -6.47 19.43 10.22
CA GLN A 149 -5.05 19.76 10.37
C GLN A 149 -4.62 19.81 11.84
N ASP A 150 -5.42 20.43 12.70
CA ASP A 150 -5.15 20.55 14.14
C ASP A 150 -5.27 19.20 14.85
N SER A 151 -6.20 18.36 14.40
CA SER A 151 -6.32 16.97 14.86
C SER A 151 -5.24 16.05 14.28
N SER A 152 -4.48 16.52 13.29
CA SER A 152 -3.41 15.77 12.66
C SER A 152 -2.14 15.88 13.48
N PRO A 153 -1.63 14.77 14.02
CA PRO A 153 -0.43 14.82 14.84
C PRO A 153 0.87 14.89 14.00
N CYS A 154 0.78 14.79 12.67
CA CYS A 154 1.89 15.08 11.75
C CYS A 154 2.00 16.60 11.55
N PRO A 155 3.11 17.26 11.95
CA PRO A 155 3.28 18.68 11.71
C PRO A 155 3.73 18.92 10.27
N ALA A 156 2.80 18.90 9.31
CA ALA A 156 3.08 19.34 7.94
C ALA A 156 3.36 20.86 7.86
N HIS A 157 2.96 21.63 8.88
CA HIS A 157 2.96 23.10 8.86
C HIS A 157 3.79 23.79 9.97
N ARG A 158 4.81 23.15 10.55
CA ARG A 158 5.71 23.85 11.50
C ARG A 158 6.80 24.69 10.83
N TRP A 159 6.92 24.67 9.51
CA TRP A 159 7.90 25.50 8.78
C TRP A 159 7.16 26.38 7.77
N GLN A 160 7.28 27.71 7.94
CA GLN A 160 6.71 28.81 7.14
C GLN A 160 5.26 29.14 7.56
N LEU A 161 5.00 30.11 8.44
CA LEU A 161 5.36 31.53 8.36
C LEU A 161 5.67 32.13 9.75
N THR A 162 6.91 32.00 10.21
CA THR A 162 7.52 33.04 11.05
C THR A 162 8.42 33.89 10.16
N GLY A 163 7.79 34.61 9.23
CA GLY A 163 8.36 35.73 8.53
C GLY A 163 7.75 37.00 9.11
N ALA A 164 8.32 37.46 10.22
CA ALA A 164 8.11 38.81 10.72
C ALA A 164 8.81 39.80 9.77
N GLY A 165 8.13 40.90 9.42
CA GLY A 165 8.68 41.99 8.62
C GLY A 165 7.63 42.63 7.73
#